data_AF-A0A2G2UW28-F1
#
_entry.id   AF-A0A2G2UW28-F1
#
_cell.length_a   1.000
_cell.length_b   1.000
_cell.length_c   1.000
_cell.angle_alpha   90.00
_cell.angle_beta   90.00
_cell.angle_gamma   90.00
#
_symmetry.space_group_name_H-M   'P 1'
#
loop_
_entity.id
_entity.type
_entity.pdbx_description
1 polymer ?
#
loop_
_entity_poly.entity_id
_entity_poly.type
_entity_poly.pdbx_seq_one_letter_code
_entity_poly.pdbx_strand_id
1 'polypeptide(L)'
;MADVVQYKMERMLHELDDLEKRGLFSHQEIEEIVKQRRKFEYRLKRPRPLKQDFVAYIDYEKSLDSLRLLRKKALMKKTGDRKLKKSVSDYAGVSRIIDIYRLATRRFKGDIELWFQYLEFCRDRRNGRMKKALAQAIRFHPKVPGVWIYAAAWEFDNNLNAAAARALMHSGLRACPTSEDLWVEYLRMELTYLNKLKARKVVLGEDKGTLAHSGKNAKEEQWRNENKELFMALDDKREDDKLSNLHDGDSKERLDLFREQGLSVLQTVYSGSIKALPSSFSLRTQFLEILEATNLAHSEDMRNEILADMKRDFSKEPKYWDWLARQEVIDLNNPESTEGVTADQLSRAIQKFRLAILKWKVYPQSLFAPILQSKKKWHKFWNYPSECPF
;
A
#
# COMPACT_ATOMS: atom_id res chain seq x y z
N MET A 1 -10.94 26.10 33.19
CA MET A 1 -11.34 25.75 31.80
C MET A 1 -11.22 26.96 30.87
N ALA A 2 -11.74 28.12 31.28
CA ALA A 2 -11.64 29.37 30.51
C ALA A 2 -10.20 29.83 30.29
N ASP A 3 -9.34 29.79 31.31
CA ASP A 3 -7.95 30.31 31.22
C ASP A 3 -7.10 29.59 30.16
N VAL A 4 -7.28 28.27 30.03
CA VAL A 4 -6.57 27.48 29.01
C VAL A 4 -7.06 27.81 27.60
N VAL A 5 -8.35 28.11 27.45
CA VAL A 5 -8.90 28.56 26.16
C VAL A 5 -8.37 29.95 25.84
N GLN A 6 -8.38 30.86 26.82
CA GLN A 6 -7.89 32.22 26.67
C GLN A 6 -6.41 32.26 26.25
N TYR A 7 -5.56 31.50 26.96
CA TYR A 7 -4.15 31.35 26.60
C TYR A 7 -3.93 30.85 25.17
N LYS A 8 -4.77 29.91 24.71
CA LYS A 8 -4.71 29.44 23.32
C LYS A 8 -5.13 30.53 22.34
N MET A 9 -6.17 31.31 22.64
CA MET A 9 -6.63 32.41 21.79
C MET A 9 -5.56 33.49 21.64
N GLU A 10 -4.87 33.86 22.72
CA GLU A 10 -3.81 34.86 22.71
C GLU A 10 -2.65 34.47 21.78
N ARG A 11 -2.28 33.19 21.76
CA ARG A 11 -1.25 32.68 20.83
C ARG A 11 -1.66 32.78 19.35
N MET A 12 -2.94 32.96 19.05
CA MET A 12 -3.45 33.12 17.69
C MET A 12 -3.54 34.58 17.25
N LEU A 13 -3.27 35.55 18.12
CA LEU A 13 -3.39 36.97 17.76
C LEU A 13 -2.40 37.35 16.65
N HIS A 14 -1.13 36.95 16.79
CA HIS A 14 -0.09 37.28 15.82
C HIS A 14 -0.39 36.82 14.38
N GLU A 15 -1.07 35.67 14.20
CA GLU A 15 -1.45 35.20 12.86
C GLU A 15 -2.65 35.95 12.29
N LEU A 16 -3.59 36.41 13.13
CA LEU A 16 -4.78 37.14 12.71
C LEU A 16 -4.40 38.57 12.33
N ASP A 17 -3.54 39.22 13.12
CA ASP A 17 -2.98 40.54 12.79
C ASP A 17 -2.22 40.51 11.45
N ASP A 18 -1.47 39.44 11.18
CA ASP A 18 -0.77 39.28 9.90
C ASP A 18 -1.74 39.05 8.73
N LEU A 19 -2.87 38.36 8.96
CA LEU A 19 -3.91 38.20 7.93
C LEU A 19 -4.61 39.53 7.60
N GLU A 20 -4.86 40.36 8.61
CA GLU A 20 -5.44 41.70 8.45
C GLU A 20 -4.48 42.65 7.73
N LYS A 21 -3.21 42.72 8.17
CA LYS A 21 -2.18 43.56 7.54
C LYS A 21 -1.95 43.22 6.07
N ARG A 22 -2.17 41.96 5.68
CA ARG A 22 -2.07 41.49 4.28
C ARG A 22 -3.34 41.73 3.47
N GLY A 23 -4.41 42.23 4.08
CA GLY A 23 -5.71 42.44 3.44
C GLY A 23 -6.37 41.15 2.95
N LEU A 24 -6.02 40.00 3.55
CA LEU A 24 -6.61 38.70 3.18
C LEU A 24 -8.00 38.52 3.80
N PHE A 25 -8.22 39.10 4.97
CA PHE A 25 -9.48 39.08 5.70
C PHE A 25 -9.79 40.48 6.22
N SER A 26 -11.07 40.80 6.29
CA SER A 26 -11.53 42.03 6.94
C SER A 26 -11.58 41.86 8.45
N HIS A 27 -11.61 42.98 9.18
CA HIS A 27 -11.72 42.97 10.63
C HIS A 27 -12.96 42.19 11.12
N GLN A 28 -14.11 42.41 10.48
CA GLN A 28 -15.37 41.74 10.81
C GLN A 28 -15.28 40.22 10.61
N GLU A 29 -14.66 39.76 9.53
CA GLU A 29 -14.44 38.33 9.30
C GLU A 29 -13.51 37.72 10.35
N ILE A 30 -12.49 38.47 10.78
CA ILE A 30 -11.56 38.02 11.83
C ILE A 30 -12.30 37.87 13.16
N GLU A 31 -13.18 38.80 13.52
CA GLU A 31 -14.02 38.68 14.72
C GLU A 31 -14.90 37.42 14.67
N GLU A 32 -15.48 37.11 13.52
CA GLU A 32 -16.25 35.88 13.32
C GLU A 32 -15.38 34.63 13.47
N ILE A 33 -14.18 34.62 12.87
CA ILE A 33 -13.21 33.53 13.00
C ILE A 33 -12.82 33.33 14.47
N VAL A 34 -12.53 34.40 15.20
CA VAL A 34 -12.22 34.37 16.63
C VAL A 34 -13.38 33.79 17.44
N LYS A 35 -14.62 34.19 17.13
CA LYS A 35 -15.83 33.68 17.79
C LYS A 35 -16.01 32.19 17.53
N GLN A 36 -15.83 31.72 16.29
CA GLN A 36 -15.96 30.29 15.96
C GLN A 36 -14.84 29.45 16.59
N ARG A 37 -13.58 29.90 16.49
CA ARG A 37 -12.45 29.21 17.14
C ARG A 37 -12.63 29.10 18.65
N ARG A 38 -13.09 30.17 19.31
CA ARG A 38 -13.40 30.15 20.73
C ARG A 38 -14.47 29.10 21.07
N LYS A 39 -15.55 29.01 20.27
CA LYS A 39 -16.59 27.98 20.45
C LYS A 39 -16.03 26.56 20.32
N PHE A 40 -15.19 26.30 19.31
CA PHE A 40 -14.55 24.99 19.15
C PHE A 40 -13.61 24.68 20.31
N GLU A 41 -12.76 25.62 20.72
CA GLU A 41 -11.85 25.41 21.85
C GLU A 41 -12.60 25.10 23.16
N TYR A 42 -13.73 25.75 23.42
CA TYR A 42 -14.60 25.37 24.54
C TYR A 42 -15.18 23.96 24.39
N ARG A 43 -15.62 23.56 23.19
CA ARG A 43 -16.12 22.19 22.92
C ARG A 43 -15.04 21.13 23.16
N LEU A 44 -13.82 21.37 22.68
CA LEU A 44 -12.68 20.45 22.84
C LEU A 44 -12.19 20.36 24.30
N LYS A 45 -12.40 21.39 25.11
CA LYS A 45 -11.99 21.41 26.52
C LYS A 45 -13.02 20.84 27.50
N ARG A 46 -14.19 20.42 27.01
CA ARG A 46 -15.16 19.68 27.83
C ARG A 46 -14.50 18.44 28.46
N PRO A 47 -14.92 18.00 29.66
CA PRO A 47 -14.38 16.79 30.29
C PRO A 47 -14.47 15.54 29.41
N ARG A 48 -15.55 15.43 28.61
CA ARG A 48 -15.80 14.35 27.65
C ARG A 48 -16.06 14.96 26.25
N PRO A 49 -15.01 15.29 25.48
CA PRO A 49 -15.18 15.81 24.13
C PRO A 49 -15.57 14.70 23.17
N LEU A 50 -16.39 15.00 22.16
CA LEU A 50 -16.83 14.03 21.15
C LEU A 50 -15.87 13.99 19.97
N LYS A 51 -15.73 12.83 19.29
CA LYS A 51 -14.94 12.74 18.05
C LYS A 51 -15.39 13.76 17.00
N GLN A 52 -16.71 13.89 16.85
CA GLN A 52 -17.33 14.81 15.91
C GLN A 52 -16.93 16.27 16.14
N ASP A 53 -16.65 16.68 17.39
CA ASP A 53 -16.17 18.04 17.68
C ASP A 53 -14.79 18.30 17.07
N PHE A 54 -13.90 17.30 17.10
CA PHE A 54 -12.58 17.39 16.48
C PHE A 54 -12.68 17.43 14.96
N VAL A 55 -13.46 16.53 14.37
CA VAL A 55 -13.65 16.46 12.91
C VAL A 55 -14.26 17.77 12.40
N ALA A 56 -15.34 18.25 13.02
CA ALA A 56 -15.95 19.53 12.65
C ALA A 56 -14.97 20.71 12.78
N TYR A 57 -14.11 20.72 13.80
CA TYR A 57 -13.12 21.78 13.94
C TYR A 57 -12.02 21.69 12.86
N ILE A 58 -11.57 20.48 12.54
CA ILE A 58 -10.61 20.23 11.46
C ILE A 58 -11.19 20.67 10.12
N ASP A 59 -12.43 20.33 9.82
CA ASP A 59 -13.09 20.68 8.56
C ASP A 59 -13.29 22.20 8.44
N TYR A 60 -13.65 22.84 9.54
CA TYR A 60 -13.69 24.30 9.61
C TYR A 60 -12.33 24.93 9.30
N GLU A 61 -11.24 24.50 9.95
CA GLU A 61 -9.91 25.06 9.70
C GLU A 61 -9.39 24.71 8.28
N LYS A 62 -9.75 23.54 7.73
CA LYS A 62 -9.46 23.19 6.33
C LYS A 62 -10.17 24.14 5.36
N SER A 63 -11.44 24.44 5.61
CA SER A 63 -12.23 25.38 4.81
C SER A 63 -11.70 26.82 4.91
N LEU A 64 -11.22 27.21 6.09
CA LEU A 64 -10.58 28.51 6.29
C LEU A 64 -9.25 28.60 5.54
N ASP A 65 -8.43 27.55 5.58
CA ASP A 65 -7.15 27.51 4.86
C ASP A 65 -7.36 27.48 3.34
N SER A 66 -8.39 26.78 2.83
CA SER A 66 -8.73 26.80 1.40
C SER A 66 -9.20 28.19 0.95
N LEU A 67 -10.05 28.86 1.74
CA LEU A 67 -10.48 30.24 1.49
C LEU A 67 -9.30 31.20 1.46
N ARG A 68 -8.40 31.11 2.44
CA ARG A 68 -7.17 31.90 2.51
C ARG A 68 -6.30 31.69 1.27
N LEU A 69 -6.13 30.45 0.81
CA LEU A 69 -5.37 30.13 -0.40
C LEU A 69 -6.03 30.73 -1.66
N LEU A 70 -7.35 30.69 -1.78
CA LEU A 70 -8.09 31.30 -2.89
C LEU A 70 -7.93 32.83 -2.90
N ARG A 71 -8.09 33.48 -1.75
CA ARG A 71 -7.91 34.93 -1.61
C ARG A 71 -6.47 35.36 -1.88
N LYS A 72 -5.49 34.59 -1.40
CA LYS A 72 -4.08 34.82 -1.71
C LYS A 72 -3.81 34.74 -3.21
N LYS A 73 -4.37 33.74 -3.92
CA LYS A 73 -4.27 33.64 -5.38
C LYS A 73 -4.95 34.80 -6.09
N ALA A 74 -6.12 35.24 -5.62
CA ALA A 74 -6.83 36.39 -6.18
C ALA A 74 -6.05 37.71 -5.99
N LEU A 75 -5.46 37.93 -4.81
CA LEU A 75 -4.61 39.09 -4.56
C LEU A 75 -3.37 39.06 -5.44
N MET A 76 -2.70 37.92 -5.61
CA MET A 76 -1.56 37.77 -6.53
C MET A 76 -1.92 38.15 -7.97
N LYS A 77 -3.11 37.76 -8.45
CA LYS A 77 -3.58 38.17 -9.78
C LYS A 77 -3.79 39.67 -9.90
N LYS A 78 -4.29 40.33 -8.85
CA LYS A 78 -4.52 41.79 -8.84
C LYS A 78 -3.24 42.62 -8.75
N THR A 79 -2.26 42.16 -7.96
CA THR A 79 -1.00 42.89 -7.74
C THR A 79 0.05 42.61 -8.82
N GLY A 80 -0.11 41.58 -9.65
CA GLY A 80 0.88 41.18 -10.65
C GLY A 80 2.15 40.54 -10.05
N ASP A 81 2.22 40.41 -8.73
CA ASP A 81 3.35 39.85 -8.02
C ASP A 81 3.43 38.33 -8.22
N ARG A 82 4.54 37.88 -8.82
CA ARG A 82 4.79 36.45 -9.07
C ARG A 82 4.90 35.63 -7.78
N LYS A 83 5.30 36.22 -6.65
CA LYS A 83 5.41 35.54 -5.34
C LYS A 83 5.24 36.50 -4.15
N LEU A 84 4.09 36.43 -3.49
CA LEU A 84 3.89 37.05 -2.18
C LEU A 84 4.80 36.37 -1.13
N LYS A 85 5.55 37.16 -0.35
CA LYS A 85 6.45 36.65 0.70
C LYS A 85 5.69 35.71 1.64
N LYS A 86 6.34 34.61 2.04
CA LYS A 86 5.78 33.67 3.01
C LYS A 86 5.80 34.35 4.39
N SER A 87 4.65 34.45 5.03
CA SER A 87 4.52 35.01 6.38
C SER A 87 4.05 33.95 7.37
N VAL A 88 3.98 34.30 8.65
CA VAL A 88 3.53 33.43 9.73
C VAL A 88 2.13 32.87 9.44
N SER A 89 1.23 33.70 8.90
CA SER A 89 -0.14 33.28 8.51
C SER A 89 -0.19 32.14 7.49
N ASP A 90 0.87 31.93 6.69
CA ASP A 90 0.90 30.85 5.70
C ASP A 90 1.09 29.47 6.32
N TYR A 91 1.75 29.39 7.47
CA TYR A 91 2.07 28.14 8.16
C TYR A 91 1.12 27.85 9.31
N ALA A 92 0.54 28.89 9.90
CA ALA A 92 -0.16 28.79 11.16
C ALA A 92 -1.46 27.96 11.06
N GLY A 93 -2.24 28.13 10.00
CA GLY A 93 -3.45 27.32 9.75
C GLY A 93 -3.14 25.82 9.61
N VAL A 94 -2.10 25.47 8.85
CA VAL A 94 -1.66 24.07 8.68
C VAL A 94 -1.16 23.50 10.02
N SER A 95 -0.34 24.26 10.78
CA SER A 95 0.14 23.82 12.09
C SER A 95 -1.02 23.56 13.05
N ARG A 96 -2.05 24.42 13.04
CA ARG A 96 -3.24 24.25 13.88
C ARG A 96 -3.99 22.97 13.56
N ILE A 97 -4.25 22.70 12.27
CA ILE A 97 -4.91 21.46 11.85
C ILE A 97 -4.13 20.24 12.37
N ILE A 98 -2.80 20.25 12.25
CA ILE A 98 -1.94 19.18 12.77
C ILE A 98 -2.03 19.06 14.29
N ASP A 99 -2.05 20.17 15.02
CA ASP A 99 -2.15 20.17 16.47
C ASP A 99 -3.51 19.66 16.96
N ILE A 100 -4.60 19.96 16.22
CA ILE A 100 -5.94 19.41 16.48
C ILE A 100 -5.95 17.91 16.22
N TYR A 101 -5.42 17.44 15.07
CA TYR A 101 -5.29 16.01 14.80
C TYR A 101 -4.47 15.30 15.88
N ARG A 102 -3.33 15.87 16.31
CA ARG A 102 -2.50 15.32 17.39
C ARG A 102 -3.25 15.23 18.72
N LEU A 103 -4.10 16.21 19.02
CA LEU A 103 -4.94 16.17 20.22
C LEU A 103 -6.00 15.07 20.09
N ALA A 104 -6.61 14.95 18.91
CA ALA A 104 -7.63 13.95 18.60
C ALA A 104 -7.05 12.52 18.71
N THR A 105 -5.90 12.25 18.09
CA THR A 105 -5.26 10.92 18.11
C THR A 105 -4.75 10.50 19.49
N ARG A 106 -4.38 11.46 20.35
CA ARG A 106 -4.04 11.18 21.76
C ARG A 106 -5.24 10.72 22.58
N ARG A 107 -6.43 11.22 22.26
CA ARG A 107 -7.69 10.91 22.97
C ARG A 107 -8.36 9.67 22.38
N PHE A 108 -8.56 9.66 21.06
CA PHE A 108 -9.18 8.59 20.29
C PHE A 108 -8.13 7.71 19.63
N LYS A 109 -7.33 7.01 20.44
CA LYS A 109 -6.23 6.18 19.94
C LYS A 109 -6.70 5.05 19.04
N GLY A 110 -7.86 4.47 19.35
CA GLY A 110 -8.42 3.28 18.69
C GLY A 110 -9.01 3.52 17.29
N ASP A 111 -9.27 4.78 16.92
CA ASP A 111 -9.92 5.07 15.65
C ASP A 111 -8.89 5.16 14.51
N ILE A 112 -8.83 4.11 13.71
CA ILE A 112 -7.89 3.96 12.59
C ILE A 112 -8.18 4.98 11.47
N GLU A 113 -9.45 5.30 11.23
CA GLU A 113 -9.86 6.25 10.19
C GLU A 113 -9.29 7.65 10.49
N LEU A 114 -9.37 8.07 11.75
CA LEU A 114 -8.80 9.34 12.19
C LEU A 114 -7.27 9.39 12.00
N TRP A 115 -6.57 8.27 12.21
CA TRP A 115 -5.14 8.18 11.93
C TRP A 115 -4.84 8.31 10.45
N PHE A 116 -5.58 7.63 9.57
CA PHE A 116 -5.38 7.75 8.12
C PHE A 116 -5.67 9.17 7.62
N GLN A 117 -6.77 9.80 8.07
CA GLN A 117 -7.06 11.19 7.73
C GLN A 117 -5.93 12.15 8.18
N TYR A 118 -5.32 11.89 9.34
CA TYR A 118 -4.17 12.67 9.82
C TYR A 118 -2.93 12.46 8.95
N LEU A 119 -2.64 11.21 8.57
CA LEU A 119 -1.51 10.84 7.73
C LEU A 119 -1.63 11.41 6.30
N GLU A 120 -2.81 11.31 5.70
CA GLU A 120 -3.12 11.90 4.40
C GLU A 120 -2.93 13.41 4.41
N PHE A 121 -3.45 14.09 5.44
CA PHE A 121 -3.22 15.53 5.59
C PHE A 121 -1.73 15.90 5.70
N CYS A 122 -0.95 15.08 6.42
CA CYS A 122 0.50 15.27 6.51
C CYS A 122 1.20 15.04 5.16
N ARG A 123 0.73 14.08 4.36
CA ARG A 123 1.23 13.79 3.01
C ARG A 123 1.00 14.96 2.07
N ASP A 124 -0.23 15.46 2.00
CA ASP A 124 -0.62 16.54 1.09
C ASP A 124 0.13 17.85 1.39
N ARG A 125 0.40 18.12 2.67
CA ARG A 125 1.13 19.32 3.10
C ARG A 125 2.65 19.12 3.17
N ARG A 126 3.17 17.93 2.84
CA ARG A 126 4.60 17.54 2.93
C ARG A 126 5.26 17.98 4.24
N ASN A 127 4.56 17.74 5.36
CA ASN A 127 5.03 18.21 6.65
C ASN A 127 6.06 17.24 7.27
N GLY A 128 7.13 17.78 7.86
CA GLY A 128 8.19 16.99 8.51
C GLY A 128 7.74 16.17 9.74
N ARG A 129 6.52 16.40 10.26
CA ARG A 129 5.97 15.62 11.38
C ARG A 129 5.44 14.24 10.96
N MET A 130 5.36 13.93 9.66
CA MET A 130 4.85 12.67 9.13
C MET A 130 5.54 11.43 9.76
N LYS A 131 6.87 11.43 9.85
CA LYS A 131 7.64 10.35 10.50
C LYS A 131 7.20 10.07 11.94
N LYS A 132 6.99 11.14 12.72
CA LYS A 132 6.55 11.03 14.12
C LYS A 132 5.10 10.53 14.22
N ALA A 133 4.23 10.96 13.30
CA ALA A 133 2.85 10.50 13.22
C ALA A 133 2.77 9.01 12.88
N LEU A 134 3.52 8.55 11.88
CA LEU A 134 3.61 7.14 11.49
C LEU A 134 4.14 6.27 12.63
N ALA A 135 5.23 6.68 13.28
CA ALA A 135 5.78 5.96 14.42
C ALA A 135 4.77 5.85 15.58
N GLN A 136 3.95 6.88 15.81
CA GLN A 136 2.88 6.82 16.80
C GLN A 136 1.74 5.89 16.37
N ALA A 137 1.32 5.95 15.12
CA ALA A 137 0.26 5.10 14.57
C ALA A 137 0.64 3.61 14.71
N ILE A 138 1.86 3.24 14.32
CA ILE A 138 2.39 1.87 14.46
C ILE A 138 2.39 1.42 15.92
N ARG A 139 2.79 2.29 16.85
CA ARG A 139 2.82 1.96 18.28
C ARG A 139 1.44 1.70 18.87
N PHE A 140 0.41 2.41 18.41
CA PHE A 140 -0.96 2.21 18.90
C PHE A 140 -1.67 1.06 18.17
N HIS A 141 -1.32 0.81 16.91
CA HIS A 141 -1.98 -0.18 16.03
C HIS A 141 -0.99 -1.20 15.43
N PRO A 142 -0.25 -1.96 16.26
CA PRO A 142 0.72 -2.91 15.73
C PRO A 142 0.07 -4.09 15.00
N LYS A 143 -1.20 -4.40 15.33
CA LYS A 143 -1.96 -5.53 14.76
C LYS A 143 -2.63 -5.24 13.42
N VAL A 144 -2.54 -4.01 12.92
CA VAL A 144 -3.22 -3.59 11.68
C VAL A 144 -2.19 -3.59 10.55
N PRO A 145 -2.22 -4.54 9.60
CA PRO A 145 -1.23 -4.64 8.52
C PRO A 145 -1.19 -3.38 7.65
N GLY A 146 -2.34 -2.76 7.38
CA GLY A 146 -2.45 -1.57 6.55
C GLY A 146 -1.62 -0.38 7.04
N VAL A 147 -1.39 -0.24 8.35
CA VAL A 147 -0.55 0.83 8.90
C VAL A 147 0.93 0.59 8.56
N TRP A 148 1.38 -0.67 8.62
CA TRP A 148 2.75 -1.05 8.25
C TRP A 148 3.01 -0.88 6.75
N ILE A 149 2.07 -1.34 5.92
CA ILE A 149 2.14 -1.19 4.46
C ILE A 149 2.24 0.29 4.09
N TYR A 150 1.37 1.12 4.66
CA TYR A 150 1.37 2.56 4.40
C TYR A 150 2.66 3.24 4.86
N ALA A 151 3.19 2.86 6.03
CA ALA A 151 4.44 3.42 6.54
C ALA A 151 5.65 3.06 5.66
N ALA A 152 5.74 1.80 5.23
CA ALA A 152 6.80 1.32 4.35
C ALA A 152 6.71 1.97 2.96
N ALA A 153 5.51 2.04 2.38
CA ALA A 153 5.29 2.75 1.11
C ALA A 153 5.70 4.22 1.19
N TRP A 154 5.37 4.90 2.31
CA TRP A 154 5.76 6.29 2.51
C TRP A 154 7.28 6.48 2.58
N GLU A 155 8.00 5.65 3.33
CA GLU A 155 9.47 5.68 3.42
C GLU A 155 10.12 5.33 2.07
N PHE A 156 9.56 4.37 1.32
CA PHE A 156 10.07 3.94 0.02
C PHE A 156 9.91 5.02 -1.07
N ASP A 157 8.72 5.63 -1.18
CA ASP A 157 8.42 6.57 -2.27
C ASP A 157 8.91 7.99 -1.98
N ASN A 158 8.82 8.46 -0.73
CA ASN A 158 9.15 9.86 -0.41
C ASN A 158 10.59 10.04 0.05
N ASN A 159 11.10 9.14 0.90
CA ASN A 159 12.44 9.26 1.45
C ASN A 159 13.48 8.45 0.65
N LEU A 160 13.03 7.65 -0.34
CA LEU A 160 13.88 6.79 -1.17
C LEU A 160 14.75 5.84 -0.33
N ASN A 161 14.32 5.52 0.90
CA ASN A 161 15.07 4.68 1.82
C ASN A 161 14.50 3.25 1.81
N ALA A 162 15.06 2.43 0.93
CA ALA A 162 14.67 1.03 0.80
C ALA A 162 15.00 0.21 2.07
N ALA A 163 16.13 0.48 2.73
CA ALA A 163 16.53 -0.25 3.94
C ALA A 163 15.55 -0.01 5.10
N ALA A 164 15.14 1.24 5.32
CA ALA A 164 14.13 1.57 6.32
C ALA A 164 12.76 0.95 5.99
N ALA A 165 12.35 0.99 4.71
CA ALA A 165 11.10 0.36 4.27
C ALA A 165 11.10 -1.16 4.53
N ARG A 166 12.21 -1.87 4.22
CA ARG A 166 12.37 -3.29 4.57
C ARG A 166 12.31 -3.55 6.06
N ALA A 167 13.02 -2.75 6.87
CA ALA A 167 13.01 -2.90 8.32
C ALA A 167 11.59 -2.74 8.90
N LEU A 168 10.79 -1.81 8.34
CA LEU A 168 9.39 -1.64 8.70
C LEU A 168 8.54 -2.84 8.26
N MET A 169 8.69 -3.33 7.02
CA MET A 169 7.96 -4.50 6.54
C MET A 169 8.28 -5.76 7.36
N HIS A 170 9.55 -6.06 7.65
CA HIS A 170 9.92 -7.19 8.51
C HIS A 170 9.41 -7.03 9.95
N SER A 171 9.38 -5.80 10.48
CA SER A 171 8.77 -5.55 11.79
C SER A 171 7.26 -5.74 11.76
N GLY A 172 6.60 -5.36 10.67
CA GLY A 172 5.20 -5.66 10.42
C GLY A 172 4.92 -7.15 10.33
N LEU A 173 5.74 -7.92 9.61
CA LEU A 173 5.58 -9.38 9.46
C LEU A 173 5.74 -10.12 10.80
N ARG A 174 6.62 -9.62 11.68
CA ARG A 174 6.73 -10.13 13.07
C ARG A 174 5.49 -9.80 13.90
N ALA A 175 4.88 -8.63 13.70
CA ALA A 175 3.69 -8.21 14.45
C ALA A 175 2.39 -8.86 13.93
N CYS A 176 2.31 -9.06 12.61
CA CYS A 176 1.14 -9.57 11.87
C CYS A 176 1.56 -10.71 10.92
N PRO A 177 1.93 -11.89 11.43
CA PRO A 177 2.33 -13.01 10.57
C PRO A 177 1.15 -13.59 9.76
N THR A 178 -0.08 -13.36 10.22
CA THR A 178 -1.29 -13.94 9.66
C THR A 178 -1.87 -13.17 8.48
N SER A 179 -1.34 -11.99 8.15
CA SER A 179 -1.91 -11.15 7.08
C SER A 179 -1.28 -11.45 5.73
N GLU A 180 -2.11 -11.86 4.78
CA GLU A 180 -1.71 -12.13 3.39
C GLU A 180 -1.23 -10.87 2.68
N ASP A 181 -1.97 -9.77 2.82
CA ASP A 181 -1.68 -8.48 2.19
C ASP A 181 -0.27 -8.00 2.47
N LEU A 182 0.25 -8.23 3.68
CA LEU A 182 1.58 -7.76 4.07
C LEU A 182 2.70 -8.52 3.35
N TRP A 183 2.53 -9.83 3.13
CA TRP A 183 3.47 -10.64 2.37
C TRP A 183 3.48 -10.24 0.88
N VAL A 184 2.29 -10.00 0.34
CA VAL A 184 2.10 -9.61 -1.06
C VAL A 184 2.68 -8.23 -1.32
N GLU A 185 2.39 -7.26 -0.46
CA GLU A 185 2.93 -5.91 -0.56
C GLU A 185 4.44 -5.87 -0.32
N TYR A 186 4.98 -6.73 0.56
CA TYR A 186 6.43 -6.86 0.73
C TYR A 186 7.10 -7.33 -0.56
N LEU A 187 6.56 -8.38 -1.20
CA LEU A 187 7.06 -8.87 -2.49
C LEU A 187 6.96 -7.78 -3.57
N ARG A 188 5.80 -7.11 -3.71
CA ARG A 188 5.60 -6.02 -4.67
C ARG A 188 6.61 -4.89 -4.46
N MET A 189 6.90 -4.52 -3.22
CA MET A 189 7.88 -3.49 -2.88
C MET A 189 9.30 -3.89 -3.32
N GLU A 190 9.75 -5.12 -3.04
CA GLU A 190 11.09 -5.57 -3.44
C GLU A 190 11.24 -5.68 -4.96
N LEU A 191 10.23 -6.21 -5.65
CA LEU A 191 10.23 -6.27 -7.12
C LEU A 191 10.26 -4.86 -7.72
N THR A 192 9.51 -3.91 -7.14
CA THR A 192 9.56 -2.50 -7.56
C THR A 192 10.93 -1.88 -7.30
N TYR A 193 11.58 -2.23 -6.19
CA TYR A 193 12.94 -1.78 -5.90
C TYR A 193 13.95 -2.30 -6.92
N LEU A 194 13.90 -3.59 -7.25
CA LEU A 194 14.76 -4.19 -8.28
C LEU A 194 14.54 -3.55 -9.65
N ASN A 195 13.29 -3.29 -10.03
CA ASN A 195 12.96 -2.58 -11.27
C ASN A 195 13.50 -1.14 -11.29
N LYS A 196 13.39 -0.41 -10.17
CA LYS A 196 14.00 0.93 -10.03
C LYS A 196 15.53 0.85 -10.15
N LEU A 197 16.17 -0.18 -9.60
CA LEU A 197 17.62 -0.38 -9.69
C LEU A 197 18.07 -0.71 -11.12
N LYS A 198 17.34 -1.59 -11.81
CA LYS A 198 17.54 -1.90 -13.23
C LYS A 198 17.42 -0.65 -14.10
N ALA A 199 16.35 0.13 -13.92
CA ALA A 199 16.15 1.37 -14.68
C ALA A 199 17.28 2.39 -14.46
N ARG A 200 17.80 2.51 -13.23
CA ARG A 200 18.94 3.40 -12.94
C ARG A 200 20.22 2.96 -13.63
N LYS A 201 20.52 1.66 -13.67
CA LYS A 201 21.72 1.16 -14.35
C LYS A 201 21.66 1.40 -15.86
N VAL A 202 20.50 1.21 -16.48
CA VAL A 202 20.28 1.54 -17.90
C VAL A 202 20.51 3.04 -18.16
N VAL A 203 20.04 3.92 -17.28
CA VAL A 203 20.22 5.38 -17.40
C VAL A 203 21.67 5.82 -17.13
N LEU A 204 22.39 5.14 -16.25
CA LEU A 204 23.81 5.42 -15.93
C LEU A 204 24.76 5.10 -17.11
N GLY A 205 24.25 4.58 -18.22
CA GLY A 205 25.01 4.50 -19.47
C GLY A 205 26.05 3.38 -19.50
N GLU A 206 25.98 2.39 -18.61
CA GLU A 206 26.77 1.16 -18.75
C GLU A 206 26.43 0.38 -20.04
N ASP A 207 25.33 0.73 -20.72
CA ASP A 207 24.96 0.20 -22.03
C ASP A 207 25.40 1.06 -23.24
N LYS A 208 25.96 2.27 -23.06
CA LYS A 208 26.49 3.07 -24.19
C LYS A 208 27.70 3.92 -23.78
N GLY A 209 28.88 3.49 -24.20
CA GLY A 209 29.99 4.40 -24.43
C GLY A 209 29.58 5.51 -25.40
N THR A 210 30.09 6.71 -25.15
CA THR A 210 29.92 7.97 -25.90
C THR A 210 28.69 8.81 -25.51
N LEU A 211 28.89 9.78 -24.61
CA LEU A 211 29.01 11.20 -24.97
C LEU A 211 29.31 12.02 -23.71
N ALA A 212 30.39 12.80 -23.76
CA ALA A 212 30.69 13.80 -22.77
C ALA A 212 29.57 14.86 -22.71
N HIS A 213 29.03 15.14 -21.53
CA HIS A 213 28.54 16.48 -21.22
C HIS A 213 28.68 16.79 -19.73
N SER A 214 29.51 17.77 -19.44
CA SER A 214 29.67 18.39 -18.13
C SER A 214 28.37 19.08 -17.69
N GLY A 215 28.05 19.05 -16.40
CA GLY A 215 27.19 20.06 -15.79
C GLY A 215 26.14 19.56 -14.80
N LYS A 216 26.53 19.56 -13.52
CA LYS A 216 25.69 19.52 -12.30
C LYS A 216 25.05 18.18 -11.96
N ASN A 217 25.43 17.65 -10.79
CA ASN A 217 24.47 17.20 -9.77
C ASN A 217 25.14 17.12 -8.38
N ALA A 218 25.22 18.24 -7.67
CA ALA A 218 25.58 18.24 -6.24
C ALA A 218 24.65 17.35 -5.39
N LYS A 219 23.43 17.09 -5.88
CA LYS A 219 22.47 16.16 -5.27
C LYS A 219 22.84 14.68 -5.47
N GLU A 220 23.60 14.37 -6.51
CA GLU A 220 24.00 13.01 -6.86
C GLU A 220 25.29 12.63 -6.12
N GLU A 221 26.21 13.58 -5.92
CA GLU A 221 27.32 13.43 -4.96
C GLU A 221 26.82 13.31 -3.52
N GLN A 222 25.83 14.11 -3.12
CA GLN A 222 25.23 14.01 -1.80
C GLN A 222 24.60 12.62 -1.57
N TRP A 223 23.87 12.09 -2.56
CA TRP A 223 23.30 10.76 -2.49
C TRP A 223 24.35 9.63 -2.52
N ARG A 224 25.43 9.77 -3.32
CA ARG A 224 26.55 8.81 -3.31
C ARG A 224 27.26 8.79 -1.95
N ASN A 225 27.44 9.94 -1.32
CA ASN A 225 28.04 10.04 0.01
C ASN A 225 27.13 9.46 1.10
N GLU A 226 25.81 9.68 1.02
CA GLU A 226 24.83 9.11 1.95
C GLU A 226 24.68 7.58 1.82
N ASN A 227 25.05 7.00 0.66
CA ASN A 227 24.96 5.56 0.39
C ASN A 227 26.33 4.90 0.17
N LYS A 228 27.42 5.54 0.62
CA LYS A 228 28.79 5.07 0.38
C LYS A 228 29.07 3.67 0.96
N GLU A 229 28.45 3.33 2.08
CA GLU A 229 28.51 1.98 2.67
C GLU A 229 27.83 0.91 1.81
N LEU A 230 26.89 1.30 0.94
CA LEU A 230 26.19 0.40 0.01
C LEU A 230 27.07 0.00 -1.19
N PHE A 231 28.08 0.82 -1.51
CA PHE A 231 29.01 0.61 -2.63
C PHE A 231 30.30 -0.12 -2.22
N MET A 232 30.71 -0.07 -0.95
CA MET A 232 31.94 -0.75 -0.49
C MET A 232 31.82 -2.27 -0.43
N ALA A 233 30.60 -2.82 -0.23
CA ALA A 233 30.40 -4.27 -0.16
C ALA A 233 30.61 -5.02 -1.51
N LEU A 234 30.84 -4.29 -2.61
CA LEU A 234 31.05 -4.85 -3.96
C LEU A 234 32.45 -4.60 -4.51
N ASP A 235 33.32 -3.86 -3.81
CA ASP A 235 34.62 -3.39 -4.35
C ASP A 235 35.85 -4.03 -3.68
N ASP A 236 35.68 -5.00 -2.76
CA ASP A 236 36.81 -5.66 -2.04
C ASP A 236 37.58 -6.71 -2.87
N LYS A 237 37.50 -6.65 -4.20
CA LYS A 237 38.42 -7.36 -5.11
C LYS A 237 38.81 -6.50 -6.30
N ARG A 238 39.50 -5.39 -6.03
CA ARG A 238 40.35 -4.75 -7.04
C ARG A 238 41.78 -5.22 -6.81
N GLU A 239 42.12 -6.37 -7.38
CA GLU A 239 43.48 -6.55 -7.86
C GLU A 239 43.59 -5.74 -9.16
N ASP A 240 44.58 -4.86 -9.18
CA ASP A 240 44.92 -4.04 -10.31
C ASP A 240 45.41 -4.88 -11.51
N ASP A 241 45.25 -4.25 -12.68
CA ASP A 241 45.96 -4.45 -13.93
C ASP A 241 45.37 -5.35 -15.03
N LYS A 242 45.05 -4.64 -16.12
CA LYS A 242 45.04 -5.04 -17.54
C LYS A 242 44.02 -6.08 -17.98
N LEU A 243 42.90 -5.59 -18.54
CA LEU A 243 42.42 -6.07 -19.84
C LEU A 243 41.47 -5.05 -20.47
N SER A 244 42.03 -4.23 -21.35
CA SER A 244 41.30 -3.49 -22.37
C SER A 244 40.70 -4.46 -23.39
N ASN A 245 39.44 -4.21 -23.74
CA ASN A 245 38.61 -4.86 -24.77
C ASN A 245 38.06 -6.24 -24.38
N LEU A 246 36.74 -6.36 -24.20
CA LEU A 246 35.89 -7.50 -24.59
C LEU A 246 34.39 -7.19 -24.32
N HIS A 247 33.61 -7.17 -25.40
CA HIS A 247 32.23 -7.64 -25.60
C HIS A 247 30.97 -7.01 -24.94
N ASP A 248 30.01 -6.78 -25.83
CA ASP A 248 28.53 -6.69 -25.72
C ASP A 248 27.85 -7.87 -24.96
N GLY A 249 28.62 -8.78 -24.35
CA GLY A 249 28.13 -9.93 -23.59
C GLY A 249 27.86 -9.65 -22.11
N ASP A 250 28.53 -8.64 -21.53
CA ASP A 250 28.48 -8.32 -20.10
C ASP A 250 27.13 -7.69 -19.69
N SER A 251 26.41 -7.08 -20.63
CA SER A 251 25.07 -6.50 -20.39
C SER A 251 23.98 -7.58 -20.22
N LYS A 252 24.06 -8.69 -20.98
CA LYS A 252 23.12 -9.82 -20.85
C LYS A 252 23.35 -10.61 -19.56
N GLU A 253 24.60 -10.99 -19.28
CA GLU A 253 24.94 -11.70 -18.04
C GLU A 253 24.53 -10.88 -16.79
N ARG A 254 24.72 -9.56 -16.81
CA ARG A 254 24.29 -8.68 -15.70
C ARG A 254 22.78 -8.48 -15.61
N LEU A 255 22.06 -8.49 -16.72
CA LEU A 255 20.59 -8.48 -16.73
C LEU A 255 20.01 -9.78 -16.19
N ASP A 256 20.68 -10.90 -16.42
CA ASP A 256 20.32 -12.21 -15.89
C ASP A 256 20.53 -12.25 -14.37
N LEU A 257 21.62 -11.68 -13.85
CA LEU A 257 21.83 -11.52 -12.40
C LEU A 257 20.67 -10.79 -11.70
N PHE A 258 20.04 -9.79 -12.32
CA PHE A 258 18.88 -9.12 -11.74
C PHE A 258 17.63 -10.00 -11.70
N ARG A 259 17.44 -10.81 -12.74
CA ARG A 259 16.32 -11.74 -12.81
C ARG A 259 16.50 -12.86 -11.79
N GLU A 260 17.72 -13.36 -11.62
CA GLU A 260 18.10 -14.34 -10.60
C GLU A 260 17.91 -13.78 -9.18
N GLN A 261 18.34 -12.53 -8.94
CA GLN A 261 18.11 -11.85 -7.66
C GLN A 261 16.61 -11.69 -7.36
N GLY A 262 15.81 -11.32 -8.36
CA GLY A 262 14.36 -11.25 -8.24
C GLY A 262 13.71 -12.58 -7.89
N LEU A 263 14.16 -13.67 -8.54
CA LEU A 263 13.70 -15.03 -8.27
C LEU A 263 14.08 -15.47 -6.86
N SER A 264 15.30 -15.22 -6.42
CA SER A 264 15.79 -15.55 -5.08
C SER A 264 14.99 -14.82 -3.99
N VAL A 265 14.73 -13.52 -4.17
CA VAL A 265 13.85 -12.76 -3.27
C VAL A 265 12.46 -13.38 -3.24
N LEU A 266 11.91 -13.77 -4.39
CA LEU A 266 10.58 -14.34 -4.44
C LEU A 266 10.51 -15.71 -3.76
N GLN A 267 11.49 -16.60 -3.98
CA GLN A 267 11.60 -17.90 -3.32
C GLN A 267 11.73 -17.77 -1.79
N THR A 268 12.54 -16.83 -1.32
CA THR A 268 12.71 -16.60 0.13
C THR A 268 11.42 -16.06 0.75
N VAL A 269 10.73 -15.13 0.09
CA VAL A 269 9.45 -14.60 0.56
C VAL A 269 8.36 -15.66 0.51
N TYR A 270 8.31 -16.47 -0.55
CA TYR A 270 7.34 -17.55 -0.72
C TYR A 270 7.51 -18.66 0.31
N SER A 271 8.74 -19.15 0.51
CA SER A 271 9.02 -20.15 1.54
C SER A 271 8.75 -19.62 2.95
N GLY A 272 9.02 -18.33 3.21
CA GLY A 272 8.64 -17.66 4.44
C GLY A 272 7.13 -17.55 4.64
N SER A 273 6.39 -17.25 3.55
CA SER A 273 4.95 -17.07 3.59
C SER A 273 4.19 -18.39 3.75
N ILE A 274 4.64 -19.50 3.14
CA ILE A 274 4.06 -20.84 3.37
C ILE A 274 4.25 -21.29 4.83
N LYS A 275 5.42 -21.02 5.42
CA LYS A 275 5.67 -21.34 6.84
C LYS A 275 4.73 -20.58 7.77
N ALA A 276 4.44 -19.32 7.45
CA ALA A 276 3.55 -18.48 8.24
C ALA A 276 2.05 -18.78 7.98
N LEU A 277 1.68 -19.04 6.72
CA LEU A 277 0.31 -19.17 6.24
C LEU A 277 0.17 -20.41 5.32
N PRO A 278 0.22 -21.63 5.87
CA PRO A 278 0.13 -22.84 5.07
C PRO A 278 -1.26 -23.03 4.45
N SER A 279 -2.31 -22.52 5.11
CA SER A 279 -3.72 -22.73 4.76
C SER A 279 -4.31 -21.71 3.78
N SER A 280 -3.57 -20.67 3.38
CA SER A 280 -4.11 -19.64 2.51
C SER A 280 -3.97 -20.01 1.03
N PHE A 281 -5.10 -20.20 0.36
CA PHE A 281 -5.17 -20.39 -1.08
C PHE A 281 -4.98 -19.07 -1.85
N SER A 282 -5.62 -17.99 -1.39
CA SER A 282 -5.60 -16.65 -2.01
C SER A 282 -4.19 -16.08 -2.09
N LEU A 283 -3.37 -16.30 -1.07
CA LEU A 283 -1.98 -15.90 -1.08
C LEU A 283 -1.23 -16.53 -2.26
N ARG A 284 -1.35 -17.84 -2.45
CA ARG A 284 -0.60 -18.55 -3.50
C ARG A 284 -1.06 -18.16 -4.91
N THR A 285 -2.36 -17.90 -5.10
CA THR A 285 -2.86 -17.38 -6.39
C THR A 285 -2.33 -15.98 -6.67
N GLN A 286 -2.27 -15.10 -5.67
CA GLN A 286 -1.72 -13.75 -5.84
C GLN A 286 -0.22 -13.76 -6.12
N PHE A 287 0.54 -14.69 -5.54
CA PHE A 287 1.95 -14.89 -5.87
C PHE A 287 2.13 -15.34 -7.32
N LEU A 288 1.28 -16.24 -7.83
CA LEU A 288 1.27 -16.64 -9.24
C LEU A 288 0.95 -15.46 -10.17
N GLU A 289 -0.07 -14.67 -9.86
CA GLU A 289 -0.41 -13.47 -10.64
C GLU A 289 0.76 -12.47 -10.70
N ILE A 290 1.47 -12.28 -9.58
CA ILE A 290 2.66 -11.42 -9.53
C ILE A 290 3.78 -12.00 -10.39
N LEU A 291 4.02 -13.32 -10.31
CA LEU A 291 5.02 -14.01 -11.14
C LEU A 291 4.72 -13.89 -12.62
N GLU A 292 3.47 -14.08 -13.02
CA GLU A 292 3.05 -13.95 -14.42
C GLU A 292 3.18 -12.49 -14.90
N ALA A 293 2.92 -11.51 -14.03
CA ALA A 293 3.11 -10.10 -14.36
C ALA A 293 4.59 -9.69 -14.44
N THR A 294 5.47 -10.30 -13.66
CA THR A 294 6.91 -10.03 -13.67
C THR A 294 7.64 -11.09 -14.47
N ASN A 295 7.91 -10.83 -15.75
CA ASN A 295 8.71 -11.70 -16.64
C ASN A 295 10.17 -11.91 -16.13
N LEU A 296 10.32 -12.66 -15.04
CA LEU A 296 11.58 -13.06 -14.40
C LEU A 296 12.17 -14.27 -15.14
N ALA A 297 13.49 -14.49 -15.03
CA ALA A 297 14.14 -15.69 -15.55
C ALA A 297 13.73 -16.91 -14.70
N HIS A 298 13.64 -18.09 -15.32
CA HIS A 298 13.19 -19.33 -14.67
C HIS A 298 11.82 -19.22 -13.98
N SER A 299 10.95 -18.34 -14.48
CA SER A 299 9.58 -18.18 -13.98
C SER A 299 8.78 -19.48 -14.06
N GLU A 300 9.10 -20.34 -15.02
CA GLU A 300 8.48 -21.66 -15.22
C GLU A 300 8.80 -22.64 -14.09
N ASP A 301 10.04 -22.68 -13.59
CA ASP A 301 10.45 -23.59 -12.53
C ASP A 301 9.74 -23.24 -11.21
N MET A 302 9.72 -21.95 -10.87
CA MET A 302 9.02 -21.43 -9.70
C MET A 302 7.50 -21.59 -9.82
N ARG A 303 6.95 -21.38 -11.02
CA ARG A 303 5.52 -21.62 -11.30
C ARG A 303 5.17 -23.09 -11.06
N ASN A 304 5.99 -24.01 -11.57
CA ASN A 304 5.80 -25.44 -11.40
C ASN A 304 5.89 -25.85 -9.92
N GLU A 305 6.82 -25.25 -9.16
CA GLU A 305 6.93 -25.44 -7.71
C GLU A 305 5.65 -24.98 -6.98
N ILE A 306 5.16 -23.77 -7.24
CA ILE A 306 3.90 -23.29 -6.63
C ILE A 306 2.73 -24.19 -7.01
N LEU A 307 2.62 -24.59 -8.28
CA LEU A 307 1.53 -25.46 -8.75
C LEU A 307 1.58 -26.84 -8.07
N ALA A 308 2.78 -27.40 -7.85
CA ALA A 308 2.98 -28.64 -7.13
C ALA A 308 2.56 -28.50 -5.65
N ASP A 309 2.95 -27.40 -5.01
CA ASP A 309 2.56 -27.08 -3.63
C ASP A 309 1.05 -26.86 -3.50
N MET A 310 0.42 -26.17 -4.45
CA MET A 310 -1.03 -25.97 -4.49
C MET A 310 -1.77 -27.30 -4.66
N LYS A 311 -1.26 -28.19 -5.51
CA LYS A 311 -1.82 -29.54 -5.69
C LYS A 311 -1.66 -30.39 -4.42
N ARG A 312 -0.53 -30.30 -3.73
CA ARG A 312 -0.30 -31.03 -2.47
C ARG A 312 -1.29 -30.59 -1.39
N ASP A 313 -1.43 -29.28 -1.20
CA ASP A 313 -2.12 -28.74 -0.02
C ASP A 313 -3.62 -28.53 -0.25
N PHE A 314 -4.04 -28.12 -1.46
CA PHE A 314 -5.43 -27.74 -1.75
C PHE A 314 -6.20 -28.70 -2.65
N SER A 315 -5.65 -29.88 -2.99
CA SER A 315 -6.36 -30.85 -3.84
C SER A 315 -7.72 -31.33 -3.30
N LYS A 316 -7.99 -31.11 -2.02
CA LYS A 316 -9.25 -31.44 -1.35
C LYS A 316 -10.27 -30.30 -1.40
N GLU A 317 -9.84 -29.07 -1.66
CA GLU A 317 -10.70 -27.89 -1.62
C GLU A 317 -11.39 -27.65 -2.97
N PRO A 318 -12.72 -27.40 -2.99
CA PRO A 318 -13.44 -27.06 -4.22
C PRO A 318 -12.91 -25.80 -4.91
N LYS A 319 -12.41 -24.82 -4.14
CA LYS A 319 -11.88 -23.55 -4.64
C LYS A 319 -10.66 -23.75 -5.55
N TYR A 320 -9.79 -24.72 -5.24
CA TYR A 320 -8.63 -25.06 -6.07
C TYR A 320 -9.05 -25.57 -7.45
N TRP A 321 -10.08 -26.41 -7.51
CA TRP A 321 -10.56 -26.96 -8.79
C TRP A 321 -11.31 -25.92 -9.63
N ASP A 322 -12.06 -25.01 -9.01
CA ASP A 322 -12.63 -23.84 -9.71
C ASP A 322 -11.54 -22.96 -10.30
N TRP A 323 -10.53 -22.62 -9.50
CA TRP A 323 -9.38 -21.83 -9.96
C TRP A 323 -8.60 -22.53 -11.09
N LEU A 324 -8.32 -23.83 -10.96
CA LEU A 324 -7.59 -24.60 -11.97
C LEU A 324 -8.37 -24.68 -13.29
N ALA A 325 -9.70 -24.75 -13.23
CA ALA A 325 -10.55 -24.70 -14.41
C ALA A 325 -10.54 -23.30 -15.04
N ARG A 326 -10.55 -22.23 -14.24
CA ARG A 326 -10.43 -20.86 -14.74
C ARG A 326 -9.09 -20.60 -15.41
N GLN A 327 -7.98 -21.07 -14.83
CA GLN A 327 -6.65 -20.90 -15.41
C GLN A 327 -6.54 -21.53 -16.81
N GLU A 328 -7.17 -22.68 -17.04
CA GLU A 328 -7.18 -23.37 -18.34
C GLU A 328 -8.10 -22.73 -19.38
N VAL A 329 -9.16 -22.05 -18.93
CA VAL A 329 -10.01 -21.23 -19.81
C VAL A 329 -9.29 -19.92 -20.15
N ILE A 330 -8.47 -19.43 -19.23
CA ILE A 330 -7.80 -18.14 -19.34
C ILE A 330 -6.49 -18.22 -20.13
N ASP A 331 -5.81 -19.38 -20.23
CA ASP A 331 -4.56 -19.66 -20.97
C ASP A 331 -4.00 -18.43 -21.72
N LEU A 332 -3.42 -17.49 -20.96
CA LEU A 332 -3.06 -16.12 -21.38
C LEU A 332 -1.82 -16.05 -22.28
N ASN A 333 -1.35 -17.20 -22.77
CA ASN A 333 -0.20 -17.28 -23.66
C ASN A 333 -0.47 -16.67 -25.05
N ASN A 334 -1.70 -16.21 -25.33
CA ASN A 334 -2.02 -15.43 -26.52
C ASN A 334 -3.04 -14.31 -26.22
N PRO A 335 -2.60 -13.05 -25.99
CA PRO A 335 -3.51 -11.92 -25.93
C PRO A 335 -4.13 -11.54 -27.29
N GLU A 336 -3.74 -12.19 -28.40
CA GLU A 336 -4.27 -11.94 -29.75
C GLU A 336 -5.49 -12.80 -30.13
N SER A 337 -5.92 -13.78 -29.31
CA SER A 337 -7.15 -14.51 -29.60
C SER A 337 -8.36 -13.77 -29.04
N THR A 338 -8.70 -12.63 -29.65
CA THR A 338 -10.04 -12.02 -29.59
C THR A 338 -11.07 -12.81 -30.40
N GLU A 339 -10.99 -14.14 -30.40
CA GLU A 339 -11.94 -15.02 -31.07
C GLU A 339 -12.20 -16.25 -30.21
N GLY A 340 -13.19 -16.12 -29.31
CA GLY A 340 -13.93 -17.24 -28.72
C GLY A 340 -13.14 -18.12 -27.76
N VAL A 341 -13.71 -18.37 -26.58
CA VAL A 341 -13.29 -19.51 -25.76
C VAL A 341 -13.41 -20.77 -26.62
N THR A 342 -12.28 -21.42 -26.91
CA THR A 342 -12.29 -22.60 -27.79
C THR A 342 -13.03 -23.75 -27.10
N ALA A 343 -13.81 -24.53 -27.86
CA ALA A 343 -14.53 -25.70 -27.33
C ALA A 343 -13.58 -26.70 -26.62
N ASP A 344 -12.31 -26.71 -27.01
CA ASP A 344 -11.24 -27.52 -26.42
C ASP A 344 -10.73 -27.03 -25.05
N GLN A 345 -10.79 -25.73 -24.78
CA GLN A 345 -10.51 -25.18 -23.45
C GLN A 345 -11.65 -25.49 -22.47
N LEU A 346 -12.91 -25.38 -22.95
CA LEU A 346 -14.09 -25.75 -22.17
C LEU A 346 -14.15 -27.26 -21.89
N SER A 347 -13.79 -28.11 -22.86
CA SER A 347 -13.78 -29.56 -22.66
C SER A 347 -12.71 -30.00 -21.64
N ARG A 348 -11.51 -29.38 -21.66
CA ARG A 348 -10.46 -29.57 -20.65
C ARG A 348 -10.90 -29.11 -19.26
N ALA A 349 -11.55 -27.95 -19.15
CA ALA A 349 -12.11 -27.47 -17.89
C ALA A 349 -13.20 -28.41 -17.33
N ILE A 350 -14.11 -28.88 -18.18
CA ILE A 350 -15.14 -29.86 -17.82
C ILE A 350 -14.52 -31.18 -17.35
N GLN A 351 -13.46 -31.65 -18.02
CA GLN A 351 -12.73 -32.85 -17.62
C GLN A 351 -12.10 -32.70 -16.23
N LYS A 352 -11.53 -31.54 -15.91
CA LYS A 352 -10.99 -31.25 -14.57
C LYS A 352 -12.08 -31.17 -13.50
N PHE A 353 -13.24 -30.57 -13.78
CA PHE A 353 -14.39 -30.61 -12.87
C PHE A 353 -14.91 -32.03 -12.63
N ARG A 354 -14.94 -32.87 -13.67
CA ARG A 354 -15.29 -34.30 -13.52
C ARG A 354 -14.28 -35.04 -12.62
N LEU A 355 -12.99 -34.77 -12.76
CA LEU A 355 -11.95 -35.31 -11.88
C LEU A 355 -12.07 -34.83 -10.43
N ALA A 356 -12.45 -33.57 -10.22
CA ALA A 356 -12.74 -33.01 -8.90
C ALA A 356 -13.91 -33.74 -8.23
N ILE A 357 -15.01 -33.94 -8.96
CA ILE A 357 -16.21 -34.68 -8.48
C ILE A 357 -15.85 -36.14 -8.16
N LEU A 358 -15.03 -36.78 -8.99
CA LEU A 358 -14.58 -38.16 -8.75
C LEU A 358 -13.73 -38.28 -7.49
N LYS A 359 -12.79 -37.35 -7.25
CA LYS A 359 -12.00 -37.33 -6.00
C LYS A 359 -12.86 -37.10 -4.76
N TRP A 360 -13.93 -36.32 -4.88
CA TRP A 360 -14.87 -36.07 -3.78
C TRP A 360 -15.73 -37.30 -3.44
N LYS A 361 -16.08 -38.12 -4.45
CA LYS A 361 -16.81 -39.39 -4.24
C LYS A 361 -16.00 -40.47 -3.50
N VAL A 362 -14.68 -40.31 -3.33
CA VAL A 362 -13.79 -41.30 -2.71
C VAL A 362 -13.64 -41.11 -1.18
N TYR A 363 -14.22 -40.06 -0.57
CA TYR A 363 -14.42 -40.00 0.89
C TYR A 363 -15.68 -40.77 1.29
N PRO A 364 -15.63 -41.59 2.35
CA PRO A 364 -16.61 -42.65 2.55
C PRO A 364 -18.01 -42.08 2.74
N GLN A 365 -18.97 -42.73 2.08
CA GLN A 365 -20.41 -42.56 2.21
C GLN A 365 -20.95 -42.75 3.65
N SER A 366 -20.08 -42.90 4.66
CA SER A 366 -20.44 -43.14 6.07
C SER A 366 -21.01 -41.90 6.78
N LEU A 367 -20.68 -40.68 6.35
CA LEU A 367 -21.27 -39.45 6.93
C LEU A 367 -22.61 -39.05 6.30
N PHE A 368 -23.00 -39.64 5.17
CA PHE A 368 -24.27 -39.36 4.48
C PHE A 368 -25.38 -40.39 4.76
N ALA A 369 -25.07 -41.47 5.48
CA ALA A 369 -26.04 -42.50 5.85
C ALA A 369 -27.26 -41.98 6.66
N PRO A 370 -27.14 -41.00 7.59
CA PRO A 370 -28.31 -40.54 8.35
C PRO A 370 -29.30 -39.71 7.52
N ILE A 371 -28.82 -39.02 6.48
CA ILE A 371 -29.65 -38.12 5.65
C ILE A 371 -30.48 -38.92 4.64
N LEU A 372 -29.96 -40.06 4.17
CA LEU A 372 -30.67 -40.96 3.25
C LEU A 372 -31.76 -41.80 3.93
N GLN A 373 -31.66 -42.07 5.26
CA GLN A 373 -32.75 -42.69 6.01
C GLN A 373 -33.94 -41.74 6.25
N SER A 374 -33.70 -40.42 6.32
CA SER A 374 -34.78 -39.43 6.39
C SER A 374 -35.62 -39.43 5.11
N LYS A 375 -35.02 -39.51 3.91
CA LYS A 375 -35.75 -39.52 2.63
C LYS A 375 -36.72 -40.69 2.46
N LYS A 376 -36.50 -41.85 3.11
CA LYS A 376 -37.43 -42.97 3.08
C LYS A 376 -38.70 -42.75 3.92
N LYS A 377 -38.68 -41.85 4.91
CA LYS A 377 -39.87 -41.49 5.71
C LYS A 377 -40.82 -40.54 4.98
N TRP A 378 -40.30 -39.67 4.10
CA TRP A 378 -41.11 -38.68 3.38
C TRP A 378 -41.84 -39.24 2.15
N HIS A 379 -41.33 -40.31 1.53
CA HIS A 379 -41.99 -40.94 0.37
C HIS A 379 -43.26 -41.75 0.71
N LYS A 380 -43.54 -42.02 1.99
CA LYS A 380 -44.82 -42.63 2.42
C LYS A 380 -45.97 -41.63 2.59
N PHE A 381 -45.69 -40.32 2.52
CA PHE A 381 -46.69 -39.28 2.80
C PHE A 381 -47.37 -38.69 1.55
N TRP A 382 -46.94 -39.07 0.33
CA TRP A 382 -47.35 -38.41 -0.91
C TRP A 382 -47.71 -39.39 -2.05
N ASN A 383 -48.48 -40.44 -1.76
CA ASN A 383 -49.10 -41.25 -2.81
C ASN A 383 -50.50 -41.76 -2.42
N TYR A 384 -51.49 -40.90 -2.75
CA TYR A 384 -52.85 -41.19 -3.26
C TYR A 384 -53.88 -41.93 -2.35
N PRO A 385 -55.21 -41.86 -2.62
CA PRO A 385 -55.88 -41.30 -3.81
C PRO A 385 -57.15 -40.44 -3.59
N SER A 386 -57.56 -39.82 -4.73
CA SER A 386 -58.93 -39.63 -5.23
C SER A 386 -59.94 -38.75 -4.46
N GLU A 387 -60.35 -37.64 -5.09
CA GLU A 387 -61.73 -37.35 -5.54
C GLU A 387 -61.90 -35.83 -5.78
N CYS A 388 -62.15 -35.44 -7.03
CA CYS A 388 -62.77 -34.14 -7.35
C CYS A 388 -64.15 -34.43 -7.93
N PRO A 389 -65.23 -33.88 -7.37
CA PRO A 389 -66.52 -33.82 -8.03
C PRO A 389 -66.67 -32.52 -8.84
N PHE A 390 -67.30 -32.67 -10.00
CA PHE A 390 -67.81 -31.70 -10.98
C PHE A 390 -66.83 -30.99 -11.91
#